data_AF-A0A8T5MW46-F1
#
_entry.id   AF-A0A8T5MW46-F1
#
_cell.length_a   1.000
_cell.length_b   1.000
_cell.length_c   1.000
_cell.angle_alpha   90.00
_cell.angle_beta   90.00
_cell.angle_gamma   90.00
#
_symmetry.space_group_name_H-M   'P 1'
#
loop_
_entity.id
_entity.type
_entity.pdbx_description
1 polymer ?
#
loop_
_entity_poly.entity_id
_entity_poly.type
_entity_poly.pdbx_seq_one_letter_code
_entity_poly.pdbx_strand_id
1 'polypeptide(L)'
;ISNVDSSVGYESEVICDFDAIEKYESKGYVLVSYARTKGKYRAMFNVPFSKKDALRCFAESILDELRDGDVQKNLLWNGSATKIMLLFTELSDNIKGWQPKRAEFKDDSDRYSRNSGS
;
A
#
# COMPACT_ATOMS: atom_id res chain seq x y z
N ILE A 1 -10.72 -8.11 -4.04
CA ILE A 1 -9.28 -7.69 -4.05
C ILE A 1 -8.34 -8.79 -4.55
N SER A 2 -8.54 -10.08 -4.25
CA SER A 2 -7.66 -11.17 -4.77
C SER A 2 -7.68 -11.37 -6.29
N ASN A 3 -8.65 -10.79 -7.01
CA ASN A 3 -8.70 -10.74 -8.48
C ASN A 3 -7.93 -9.56 -9.07
N VAL A 4 -7.37 -8.70 -8.21
CA VAL A 4 -6.69 -7.48 -8.61
C VAL A 4 -5.20 -7.80 -8.63
N ASP A 5 -4.70 -8.01 -9.84
CA ASP A 5 -3.28 -8.05 -10.25
C ASP A 5 -2.23 -8.37 -9.18
N SER A 6 -1.62 -9.55 -9.29
CA SER A 6 -0.61 -10.02 -8.33
C SER A 6 0.68 -9.18 -8.28
N SER A 7 0.88 -8.22 -9.21
CA SER A 7 2.04 -7.32 -9.22
C SER A 7 1.89 -6.11 -8.30
N VAL A 8 0.71 -5.90 -7.71
CA VAL A 8 0.42 -4.75 -6.85
C VAL A 8 1.09 -4.91 -5.49
N GLY A 9 1.86 -3.89 -5.11
CA GLY A 9 2.50 -3.77 -3.82
C GLY A 9 2.05 -2.48 -3.12
N TYR A 10 1.92 -2.50 -1.80
CA TYR A 10 1.77 -1.29 -1.00
C TYR A 10 3.04 -1.04 -0.19
N GLU A 11 3.65 0.13 -0.35
CA GLU A 11 4.71 0.56 0.57
C GLU A 11 4.09 1.07 1.87
N SER A 12 4.30 0.31 2.94
CA SER A 12 3.82 0.60 4.29
C SER A 12 4.97 1.05 5.17
N GLU A 13 4.91 2.28 5.67
CA GLU A 13 5.77 2.72 6.77
C GLU A 13 5.16 2.28 8.11
N VAL A 14 5.96 1.65 8.97
CA VAL A 14 5.54 1.22 10.30
C VAL A 14 6.60 1.62 11.33
N ILE A 15 6.16 2.25 12.42
CA ILE A 15 7.03 2.50 13.59
C ILE A 15 6.82 1.38 14.60
N CYS A 16 7.83 0.55 14.80
CA CYS A 16 7.72 -0.64 15.64
C CYS A 16 9.03 -0.98 16.37
N ASP A 17 8.98 -1.92 17.31
CA ASP A 17 10.19 -2.48 17.93
C ASP A 17 10.87 -3.46 16.95
N PHE A 18 12.16 -3.76 17.18
CA PHE A 18 12.92 -4.61 16.28
C PHE A 18 12.25 -5.98 16.06
N ASP A 19 11.83 -6.63 17.14
CA ASP A 19 11.19 -7.95 17.11
C ASP A 19 9.82 -7.95 16.40
N ALA A 20 9.21 -6.77 16.22
CA ALA A 20 7.97 -6.66 15.47
C ALA A 20 8.20 -6.74 13.96
N ILE A 21 9.40 -6.42 13.47
CA ILE A 21 9.75 -6.52 12.05
C ILE A 21 9.60 -7.97 11.58
N GLU A 22 10.16 -8.93 12.31
CA GLU A 22 10.03 -10.36 12.01
C GLU A 22 8.57 -10.83 12.03
N LYS A 23 7.74 -10.26 12.91
CA LYS A 23 6.29 -10.57 12.94
C LYS A 23 5.60 -10.12 11.66
N TYR A 24 5.95 -8.96 11.10
CA TYR A 24 5.41 -8.52 9.81
C TYR A 24 5.89 -9.42 8.67
N GLU A 25 7.17 -9.80 8.66
CA GLU A 25 7.71 -10.71 7.64
C GLU A 25 7.02 -12.08 7.67
N SER A 26 6.74 -12.62 8.86
CA SER A 26 5.98 -13.87 9.03
C SER A 26 4.54 -13.80 8.49
N LYS A 27 3.97 -12.59 8.43
CA LYS A 27 2.65 -12.30 7.85
C LYS A 27 2.72 -12.04 6.34
N GLY A 28 3.90 -12.16 5.75
CA GLY A 28 4.13 -12.06 4.31
C GLY A 28 4.51 -10.67 3.81
N TYR A 29 4.69 -9.69 4.70
CA TYR A 29 5.27 -8.39 4.35
C TYR A 29 6.73 -8.60 3.93
N VAL A 30 7.21 -7.78 3.00
CA VAL A 30 8.60 -7.83 2.53
C VAL A 30 9.30 -6.59 3.03
N LEU A 31 10.27 -6.73 3.94
CA LEU A 31 11.05 -5.61 4.44
C LEU A 31 11.88 -4.99 3.30
N VAL A 32 11.71 -3.69 3.08
CA VAL A 32 12.47 -2.92 2.08
C VAL A 32 13.64 -2.22 2.75
N SER A 33 13.39 -1.55 3.87
CA SER A 33 14.42 -0.88 4.66
C SER A 33 13.95 -0.64 6.08
N TYR A 34 14.88 -0.38 7.00
CA TYR A 34 14.54 0.10 8.33
C TYR A 34 15.64 1.01 8.87
N ALA A 35 15.24 1.95 9.71
CA ALA A 35 16.13 2.88 10.38
C ALA A 35 15.72 3.06 11.85
N ARG A 36 16.69 3.19 12.75
CA ARG A 36 16.41 3.45 14.16
C ARG A 36 15.97 4.90 14.35
N THR A 37 14.85 5.12 15.03
CA THR A 37 14.31 6.46 15.32
C THR A 37 13.77 6.49 16.75
N LYS A 38 14.24 7.44 17.58
CA LYS A 38 13.71 7.71 18.92
C LYS A 38 13.42 6.46 19.78
N GLY A 39 14.33 5.49 19.78
CA GLY A 39 14.21 4.24 20.56
C GLY A 39 13.41 3.12 19.90
N LYS A 40 12.75 3.37 18.77
CA LYS A 40 12.06 2.37 17.92
C LYS A 40 12.74 2.25 16.55
N TYR A 41 12.15 1.46 15.67
CA TYR A 41 12.51 1.35 14.27
C TYR A 41 11.38 1.87 13.39
N ARG A 42 11.74 2.71 12.42
CA ARG A 42 10.90 3.01 11.27
C ARG A 42 11.26 1.99 10.21
N ALA A 43 10.35 1.06 9.93
CA ALA A 43 10.50 0.03 8.92
C ALA A 43 9.58 0.34 7.73
N MET A 44 10.13 0.20 6.53
CA MET A 44 9.40 0.30 5.28
C MET A 44 9.21 -1.11 4.74
N PHE A 45 7.96 -1.49 4.51
CA PHE A 45 7.60 -2.80 3.98
C PHE A 45 6.90 -2.65 2.64
N ASN A 46 7.11 -3.61 1.75
CA ASN A 46 6.24 -3.84 0.61
C ASN A 46 5.23 -4.94 0.97
N VAL A 47 3.94 -4.65 0.83
CA VAL A 47 2.85 -5.60 1.08
C VAL A 47 2.38 -6.17 -0.26
N PRO A 48 2.73 -7.41 -0.62
CA PRO A 48 2.32 -8.00 -1.87
C PRO A 48 0.85 -8.42 -1.81
N PHE A 49 0.03 -7.92 -2.75
CA PHE A 49 -1.40 -8.26 -2.80
C PHE A 49 -1.66 -9.71 -3.24
N SER A 50 -0.63 -10.40 -3.74
CA SER A 50 -0.66 -11.83 -4.04
C SER A 50 -0.68 -12.72 -2.79
N LYS A 51 -0.27 -12.21 -1.62
CA LYS A 51 -0.26 -12.96 -0.36
C LYS A 51 -1.51 -12.64 0.47
N LYS A 52 -2.36 -13.64 0.68
CA LYS A 52 -3.63 -13.49 1.41
C LYS A 52 -3.42 -13.05 2.86
N ASP A 53 -2.40 -13.58 3.55
CA ASP A 53 -2.11 -13.21 4.94
C ASP A 53 -1.61 -11.76 5.06
N ALA A 54 -0.79 -11.32 4.08
CA ALA A 54 -0.31 -9.94 4.03
C ALA A 54 -1.47 -8.97 3.78
N LEU A 55 -2.37 -9.31 2.85
CA LEU A 55 -3.59 -8.55 2.60
C LEU A 55 -4.51 -8.49 3.82
N ARG A 56 -4.67 -9.61 4.53
CA ARG A 56 -5.50 -9.66 5.73
C ARG A 56 -4.93 -8.75 6.81
N CYS A 57 -3.64 -8.84 7.10
CA CYS A 57 -3.01 -7.98 8.09
C CYS A 57 -3.02 -6.50 7.69
N PHE A 58 -2.93 -6.19 6.39
CA PHE A 58 -3.10 -4.83 5.90
C PHE A 58 -4.53 -4.31 6.06
N ALA A 59 -5.53 -5.15 5.79
CA ALA A 59 -6.93 -4.79 6.02
C ALA A 59 -7.21 -4.57 7.52
N GLU A 60 -6.67 -5.44 8.39
CA GLU A 60 -6.75 -5.29 9.84
C GLU A 60 -6.11 -3.97 10.32
N SER A 61 -4.94 -3.59 9.77
CA SER A 61 -4.31 -2.32 10.13
C SER A 61 -5.13 -1.10 9.71
N ILE A 62 -5.78 -1.15 8.54
CA ILE A 62 -6.69 -0.08 8.11
C ILE A 62 -7.89 0.02 9.08
N LEU A 63 -8.47 -1.11 9.47
CA LEU A 63 -9.60 -1.13 10.40
C LEU A 63 -9.23 -0.59 11.78
N ASP A 64 -8.04 -0.91 12.27
CA ASP A 64 -7.56 -0.39 13.55
C ASP A 64 -7.31 1.12 13.47
N GLU A 65 -6.68 1.62 12.39
CA GLU A 65 -6.47 3.07 12.20
C GLU A 65 -7.79 3.84 12.03
N LEU A 66 -8.81 3.23 11.40
CA LEU A 66 -10.14 3.82 11.27
C LEU A 66 -10.86 4.03 12.61
N ARG A 67 -10.43 3.35 13.68
CA ARG A 67 -10.96 3.59 15.04
C ARG A 67 -10.49 4.93 15.60
N ASP A 68 -9.33 5.39 15.17
CA ASP A 68 -8.69 6.61 15.67
C ASP A 68 -8.98 7.83 14.78
N GLY A 69 -9.47 7.62 13.55
CA GLY A 69 -9.90 8.69 12.65
C GLY A 69 -9.92 8.30 11.18
N ASP A 70 -9.97 9.30 10.30
CA ASP A 70 -9.90 9.07 8.85
C ASP A 70 -8.51 8.54 8.44
N VAL A 71 -8.48 7.56 7.55
CA VAL A 71 -7.26 6.89 7.09
C VAL A 71 -6.99 7.21 5.63
N GLN A 72 -5.77 7.67 5.33
CA GLN A 72 -5.27 7.83 3.96
C GLN A 72 -4.13 6.85 3.69
N LYS A 73 -4.28 6.01 2.65
CA LYS A 73 -3.25 5.06 2.19
C LYS A 73 -2.82 5.41 0.76
N ASN A 74 -1.52 5.52 0.53
CA ASN A 74 -0.95 5.79 -0.79
C ASN A 74 -0.40 4.50 -1.41
N LEU A 75 -1.09 3.95 -2.42
CA LEU A 75 -0.70 2.70 -3.07
C LEU A 75 0.25 2.99 -4.24
N LEU A 76 1.41 2.32 -4.26
CA LEU A 76 2.33 2.38 -5.39
C LEU A 76 2.01 1.23 -6.36
N TRP A 77 1.41 1.57 -7.49
CA TRP A 77 0.94 0.59 -8.45
C TRP A 77 1.83 0.55 -9.69
N ASN A 78 2.34 -0.64 -10.06
CA ASN A 78 3.20 -0.85 -11.24
C ASN A 78 2.50 -1.50 -12.45
N GLY A 79 1.20 -1.83 -12.34
CA GLY A 79 0.39 -2.35 -13.44
C GLY A 79 -0.27 -1.24 -14.28
N SER A 80 -0.99 -1.62 -15.33
CA SER A 80 -1.62 -0.65 -16.24
C SER A 80 -2.78 0.12 -15.58
N ALA A 81 -3.07 1.32 -16.10
CA ALA A 81 -4.21 2.15 -15.67
C ALA A 81 -5.55 1.38 -15.70
N THR A 82 -5.72 0.47 -16.66
CA THR A 82 -6.89 -0.42 -16.76
C THR A 82 -7.10 -1.26 -15.50
N LYS A 83 -6.02 -1.71 -14.86
CA LYS A 83 -6.11 -2.58 -13.69
C LYS A 83 -6.40 -1.80 -12.40
N ILE A 84 -5.95 -0.55 -12.31
CA ILE A 84 -6.39 0.39 -11.25
C ILE A 84 -7.89 0.64 -11.35
N MET A 85 -8.42 0.80 -12.57
CA MET A 85 -9.86 0.96 -12.79
C MET A 85 -10.64 -0.30 -12.35
N LEU A 86 -10.12 -1.49 -12.62
CA LEU A 86 -10.74 -2.73 -12.12
C LEU A 86 -10.77 -2.80 -10.59
N LEU A 87 -9.69 -2.40 -9.90
CA LEU A 87 -9.70 -2.30 -8.44
C LEU A 87 -10.74 -1.28 -7.97
N PHE A 88 -10.78 -0.12 -8.61
CA PHE A 88 -11.70 0.96 -8.25
C PHE A 88 -13.16 0.51 -8.39
N THR A 89 -13.51 -0.15 -9.50
CA THR A 89 -14.84 -0.73 -9.74
C THR A 89 -15.14 -1.82 -8.72
N GLU A 90 -14.22 -2.76 -8.49
CA GLU A 90 -14.41 -3.85 -7.53
C GLU A 90 -14.68 -3.33 -6.10
N LEU A 91 -13.95 -2.31 -5.66
CA LEU A 91 -14.15 -1.68 -4.35
C LEU A 91 -15.47 -0.90 -4.30
N SER A 92 -15.85 -0.22 -5.38
CA SER A 92 -17.10 0.55 -5.48
C SER A 92 -18.32 -0.36 -5.44
N ASP A 93 -18.30 -1.44 -6.20
CA ASP A 93 -19.48 -2.27 -6.45
C ASP A 93 -19.69 -3.29 -5.33
N ASN A 94 -18.63 -3.75 -4.67
CA ASN A 94 -18.70 -4.82 -3.68
C ASN A 94 -18.66 -4.35 -2.21
N ILE A 95 -18.34 -3.09 -1.93
CA ILE A 95 -18.30 -2.56 -0.55
C ILE A 95 -19.45 -1.58 -0.34
N LYS A 96 -20.55 -2.06 0.25
CA LYS A 96 -21.70 -1.21 0.61
C LYS A 96 -21.27 -0.05 1.51
N GLY A 97 -21.59 1.17 1.10
CA GLY A 97 -21.28 2.40 1.84
C GLY A 97 -19.90 2.98 1.54
N TRP A 98 -19.06 2.29 0.76
CA TRP A 98 -17.81 2.85 0.28
C TRP A 98 -18.07 3.79 -0.90
N GLN A 99 -17.67 5.05 -0.77
CA GLN A 99 -17.72 6.02 -1.86
C GLN A 99 -16.30 6.46 -2.23
N PRO A 100 -15.73 5.89 -3.30
CA PRO A 100 -14.40 6.30 -3.71
C PRO A 100 -14.46 7.73 -4.27
N LYS A 101 -13.65 8.62 -3.69
CA LYS A 101 -13.74 10.06 -3.96
C LYS A 101 -12.99 10.50 -5.23
N ARG A 102 -11.83 9.89 -5.52
CA ARG A 102 -10.99 10.27 -6.66
C ARG A 102 -9.96 9.18 -6.99
N ALA A 103 -9.72 8.94 -8.28
CA ALA A 103 -8.54 8.25 -8.78
C ALA A 103 -7.72 9.23 -9.62
N GLU A 104 -6.46 9.44 -9.29
CA GLU A 104 -5.53 10.30 -10.03
C GLU A 104 -4.44 9.44 -10.67
N PHE A 105 -4.24 9.58 -11.98
CA PHE A 105 -3.19 8.87 -12.71
C PHE A 105 -2.02 9.83 -12.92
N LYS A 106 -0.85 9.50 -12.37
CA LYS A 106 0.38 10.21 -12.73
C LYS A 106 0.86 9.68 -14.08
N ASP A 107 0.87 10.55 -15.07
CA ASP A 107 1.42 10.26 -16.39
C ASP A 107 2.97 10.24 -16.30
N ASP A 108 3.61 9.24 -16.92
CA ASP A 108 5.07 9.07 -16.88
C ASP A 108 5.84 10.17 -17.65
N SER A 109 5.11 11.07 -18.32
CA SER A 109 5.63 12.23 -19.05
C SER A 109 6.35 13.26 -18.14
N ASP A 110 6.09 13.25 -16.83
CA ASP A 110 6.76 14.13 -15.86
C ASP A 110 8.21 13.71 -15.54
N ARG A 111 8.62 12.47 -15.85
CA ARG A 111 10.01 12.01 -15.63
C ARG A 111 10.99 12.45 -16.72
N TYR A 112 10.50 12.76 -17.93
CA TYR A 112 11.36 13.19 -19.04
C TYR A 112 11.56 14.70 -19.10
N SER A 113 10.73 15.51 -18.44
CA SER A 113 10.83 16.97 -18.47
C SER A 113 11.87 17.59 -17.53
N ARG A 114 12.49 16.81 -16.63
CA ARG A 114 13.54 17.29 -15.72
C ARG A 114 14.98 17.03 -16.18
N ASN A 115 15.17 16.28 -17.27
CA ASN A 115 16.51 15.95 -17.79
C ASN A 115 16.87 16.63 -19.12
N SER A 116 16.01 17.54 -19.59
CA SER A 116 16.24 18.36 -20.78
C SER A 116 16.20 19.84 -20.41
N GLY A 117 17.18 20.25 -19.59
CA GLY A 117 17.45 21.62 -19.21
C GLY A 117 18.94 21.76 -18.91
N SER A 118 19.76 21.52 -19.94
CA SER A 118 21.17 21.89 -19.98
C SER A 118 21.35 23.40 -20.07
#